data_AF-A0AAX3AT17-F1
#
_entry.id   AF-A0AAX3AT17-F1
#
_cell.length_a   1.000
_cell.length_b   1.000
_cell.length_c   1.000
_cell.angle_alpha   90.00
_cell.angle_beta   90.00
_cell.angle_gamma   90.00
#
_symmetry.space_group_name_H-M   'P 1'
#
loop_
_entity.id
_entity.type
_entity.pdbx_description
1 polymer ?
#
loop_
_entity_poly.entity_id
_entity_poly.type
_entity_poly.pdbx_seq_one_letter_code
_entity_poly.pdbx_strand_id
1 'polypeptide(L)'
;MMVFAFDRDWTVDVNPHPQHEAVPLAWVRHLAHDTDHEVWAIGNQILKEEADIPGIEALSERYYEKGIDRLGEQNEFGRYEYWPERPDRLRILAEEFPNATECIVVDDIDLSSVEGWSHYYTWDFVPAVERGDIPIDPPSREE
;
A
#
# COMPACT_ATOMS: atom_id res chain seq x y z
N MET A 1 -11.06 -3.26 11.28
CA MET A 1 -9.76 -3.36 10.61
C MET A 1 -9.99 -3.23 9.12
N MET A 2 -9.34 -2.26 8.51
CA MET A 2 -9.23 -2.11 7.05
C MET A 2 -7.84 -2.56 6.59
N VAL A 3 -7.70 -2.83 5.30
CA VAL A 3 -6.40 -3.10 4.67
C VAL A 3 -6.09 -1.95 3.71
N PHE A 4 -4.92 -1.35 3.85
CA PHE A 4 -4.42 -0.30 2.99
C PHE A 4 -3.24 -0.81 2.15
N ALA A 5 -3.27 -0.50 0.87
CA ALA A 5 -2.17 -0.72 -0.05
C ALA A 5 -1.70 0.63 -0.59
N PHE A 6 -0.44 0.97 -0.35
CA PHE A 6 0.16 2.22 -0.83
C PHE A 6 1.22 1.93 -1.88
N ASP A 7 1.21 2.70 -2.97
CA ASP A 7 2.42 2.96 -3.71
C ASP A 7 3.27 4.02 -3.02
N ARG A 8 4.53 4.10 -3.45
CA ARG A 8 5.52 5.06 -2.98
C ARG A 8 5.68 6.21 -3.96
N ASP A 9 6.05 5.90 -5.20
CA ASP A 9 6.43 6.90 -6.18
C ASP A 9 5.18 7.66 -6.65
N TRP A 10 5.26 8.99 -6.68
CA TRP A 10 4.15 9.89 -7.00
C TRP A 10 2.91 9.73 -6.10
N THR A 11 3.08 9.05 -4.98
CA THR A 11 2.00 8.74 -4.03
C THR A 11 2.29 9.35 -2.66
N VAL A 12 3.45 9.10 -2.08
CA VAL A 12 3.81 9.70 -0.78
C VAL A 12 4.75 10.90 -0.93
N ASP A 13 4.74 11.80 0.06
CA ASP A 13 5.47 13.07 0.05
C ASP A 13 7.00 12.95 -0.01
N VAL A 14 7.58 11.79 0.29
CA VAL A 14 9.01 11.49 0.09
C VAL A 14 9.39 11.30 -1.38
N ASN A 15 8.42 11.13 -2.28
CA ASN A 15 8.60 11.25 -3.73
C ASN A 15 7.30 11.66 -4.43
N PRO A 16 6.91 12.94 -4.29
CA PRO A 16 5.58 13.40 -4.66
C PRO A 16 5.42 13.51 -6.18
N HIS A 17 4.17 13.47 -6.64
CA HIS A 17 3.85 13.81 -8.02
C HIS A 17 4.15 15.30 -8.26
N PRO A 18 4.75 15.71 -9.40
CA PRO A 18 5.15 17.10 -9.63
C PRO A 18 4.00 18.11 -9.73
N GLN A 19 2.76 17.64 -9.90
CA GLN A 19 1.58 18.47 -10.19
C GLN A 19 0.38 18.19 -9.26
N HIS A 20 0.51 17.24 -8.34
CA HIS A 20 -0.60 16.84 -7.47
C HIS A 20 -0.13 16.74 -6.02
N GLU A 21 -1.07 16.89 -5.09
CA GLU A 21 -0.79 16.69 -3.66
C GLU A 21 -0.45 15.23 -3.40
N ALA A 22 0.51 15.01 -2.50
CA ALA A 22 0.96 13.69 -2.10
C ALA A 22 0.41 13.36 -0.70
N VAL A 23 0.24 12.07 -0.42
CA VAL A 23 -0.09 11.59 0.92
C VAL A 23 1.14 11.79 1.81
N PRO A 24 1.05 12.53 2.92
CA PRO A 24 2.19 12.65 3.81
C PRO A 24 2.60 11.28 4.37
N LEU A 25 3.89 10.95 4.41
CA LEU A 25 4.37 9.66 4.91
C LEU A 25 3.88 9.36 6.34
N ALA A 26 3.64 10.41 7.14
CA ALA A 26 3.05 10.31 8.47
C ALA A 26 1.68 9.61 8.48
N TRP A 27 0.87 9.74 7.42
CA TRP A 27 -0.40 9.02 7.30
C TRP A 27 -0.18 7.52 7.18
N VAL A 28 0.77 7.09 6.34
CA VAL A 28 1.08 5.66 6.15
C VAL A 28 1.55 5.06 7.48
N ARG A 29 2.44 5.77 8.19
CA ARG A 29 2.94 5.35 9.50
C ARG A 29 1.84 5.31 10.56
N HIS A 30 1.00 6.34 10.62
CA HIS A 30 -0.09 6.41 11.58
C HIS A 30 -1.05 5.23 11.41
N LEU A 31 -1.48 4.97 10.17
CA LEU A 31 -2.35 3.83 9.87
C LEU A 31 -1.70 2.50 10.24
N ALA A 32 -0.40 2.35 9.98
CA ALA A 32 0.31 1.10 10.25
C ALA A 32 0.59 0.84 11.74
N HIS A 33 0.86 1.90 12.52
CA HIS A 33 1.47 1.76 13.84
C HIS A 33 0.58 2.25 14.98
N ASP A 34 -0.33 3.18 14.71
CA ASP A 34 -1.19 3.79 15.72
C ASP A 34 -2.66 3.33 15.61
N THR A 35 -2.98 2.48 14.63
CA THR A 35 -4.33 1.94 14.43
C THR A 35 -4.31 0.41 14.24
N ASP A 36 -5.48 -0.22 14.34
CA ASP A 36 -5.64 -1.66 14.09
C ASP A 36 -5.84 -1.96 12.59
N HIS A 37 -5.12 -1.28 11.70
CA HIS A 37 -5.21 -1.46 10.25
C HIS A 37 -3.98 -2.18 9.71
N GLU A 38 -4.18 -2.93 8.63
CA GLU A 38 -3.11 -3.58 7.90
C GLU A 38 -2.64 -2.65 6.79
N VAL A 39 -1.35 -2.36 6.70
CA VAL A 39 -0.81 -1.39 5.74
C VAL A 39 0.36 -2.01 4.98
N TRP A 40 0.31 -1.95 3.65
CA TRP A 40 1.23 -2.68 2.78
C TRP A 40 1.83 -1.79 1.69
N ALA A 41 3.14 -1.89 1.48
CA ALA A 41 3.82 -1.30 0.35
C ALA A 41 3.66 -2.18 -0.90
N ILE A 42 2.82 -1.76 -1.85
CA ILE A 42 2.54 -2.57 -3.05
C ILE A 42 3.38 -2.20 -4.26
N GLY A 43 3.91 -0.97 -4.36
CA GLY A 43 4.67 -0.51 -5.51
C GLY A 43 6.17 -0.52 -5.27
N ASN A 44 6.81 0.66 -5.24
CA ASN A 44 8.24 0.74 -4.95
C ASN A 44 8.53 0.38 -3.48
N GLN A 45 9.35 -0.66 -3.29
CA GLN A 45 9.57 -1.30 -2.00
C GLN A 45 10.43 -0.50 -1.03
N ILE A 46 10.99 0.64 -1.43
CA ILE A 46 11.65 1.58 -0.51
C ILE A 46 10.66 2.07 0.57
N LEU A 47 9.35 2.15 0.26
CA LEU A 47 8.34 2.54 1.25
C LEU A 47 8.29 1.62 2.46
N LYS A 48 8.64 0.34 2.28
CA LYS A 48 8.69 -0.63 3.38
C LYS A 48 9.65 -0.15 4.48
N GLU A 49 10.79 0.43 4.09
CA GLU A 49 11.80 0.96 5.00
C GLU A 49 11.43 2.36 5.48
N GLU A 50 10.88 3.21 4.60
CA GLU A 50 10.48 4.57 4.95
C GLU A 50 9.32 4.59 5.96
N ALA A 51 8.35 3.69 5.85
CA ALA A 51 7.17 3.62 6.72
C ALA A 51 7.21 2.49 7.77
N ASP A 52 8.22 1.62 7.73
CA ASP A 52 8.30 0.40 8.55
C ASP A 52 7.06 -0.50 8.39
N ILE A 53 6.68 -0.79 7.14
CA ILE A 53 5.51 -1.59 6.77
C ILE A 53 5.92 -2.81 5.95
N PRO A 54 5.12 -3.89 5.92
CA PRO A 54 5.40 -5.03 5.06
C PRO A 54 5.28 -4.68 3.57
N GLY A 55 6.03 -5.42 2.75
CA GLY A 55 6.04 -5.31 1.30
C GLY A 55 5.85 -6.67 0.60
N ILE A 56 6.23 -6.75 -0.67
CA ILE A 56 5.96 -7.90 -1.56
C ILE A 56 6.74 -9.15 -1.16
N GLU A 57 7.93 -9.00 -0.57
CA GLU A 57 8.66 -10.14 0.00
C GLU A 57 7.87 -10.78 1.15
N ALA A 58 7.36 -9.96 2.08
CA ALA A 58 6.54 -10.43 3.19
C ALA A 58 5.20 -11.01 2.72
N LEU A 59 4.63 -10.45 1.65
CA LEU A 59 3.42 -11.00 1.03
C LEU A 59 3.70 -12.38 0.43
N SER A 60 4.85 -12.54 -0.22
CA SER A 60 5.24 -13.79 -0.86
C SER A 60 5.48 -14.91 0.16
N GLU A 61 6.13 -14.59 1.27
CA GLU A 61 6.32 -15.49 2.42
C GLU A 61 5.01 -16.00 3.01
N ARG A 62 3.97 -15.17 3.03
CA ARG A 62 2.67 -15.53 3.61
C ARG A 62 1.80 -16.35 2.65
N TYR A 63 1.71 -15.91 1.41
CA TYR A 63 0.72 -16.43 0.48
C TYR A 63 1.20 -17.65 -0.32
N TYR A 64 2.45 -17.65 -0.77
CA TYR A 64 2.96 -18.73 -1.62
C TYR A 64 3.54 -19.85 -0.77
N GLU A 65 3.24 -21.11 -1.14
CA GLU A 65 3.88 -22.29 -0.53
C GLU A 65 5.42 -22.24 -0.64
N LYS A 66 5.92 -21.64 -1.73
CA LYS A 66 7.36 -21.44 -1.95
C LYS A 66 7.93 -20.21 -1.23
N GLY A 67 7.12 -19.42 -0.53
CA GLY A 67 7.55 -18.20 0.12
C GLY A 67 8.24 -17.22 -0.84
N ILE A 68 9.33 -16.60 -0.36
CA ILE A 68 10.15 -15.68 -1.16
C ILE A 68 10.78 -16.33 -2.40
N ASP A 69 11.05 -17.65 -2.38
CA ASP A 69 11.61 -18.38 -3.53
C ASP A 69 10.67 -18.35 -4.74
N ARG A 70 9.39 -18.02 -4.55
CA ARG A 70 8.45 -17.80 -5.67
C ARG A 70 8.91 -16.65 -6.57
N LEU A 71 9.60 -15.66 -6.03
CA LEU A 71 10.10 -14.49 -6.76
C LEU A 71 11.34 -14.83 -7.62
N GLY A 72 11.99 -15.97 -7.36
CA GLY A 72 13.22 -16.39 -8.03
C GLY A 72 14.45 -15.70 -7.47
N GLU A 73 15.59 -15.79 -8.18
CA GLU A 73 16.84 -15.17 -7.75
C GLU A 73 16.86 -13.66 -8.03
N GLN A 74 17.63 -12.92 -7.24
CA GLN A 74 17.92 -11.52 -7.55
C GLN A 74 19.08 -11.42 -8.54
N ASN A 75 18.96 -10.55 -9.54
CA ASN A 75 20.07 -10.19 -10.41
C ASN A 75 21.04 -9.19 -9.73
N GLU A 76 22.09 -8.77 -10.44
CA GLU A 76 23.11 -7.84 -9.92
C GLU A 76 22.56 -6.46 -9.50
N PHE A 77 21.35 -6.12 -9.92
CA PHE A 77 20.65 -4.89 -9.58
C PHE A 77 19.59 -5.08 -8.48
N GLY A 78 19.55 -6.25 -7.83
CA GLY A 78 18.59 -6.57 -6.77
C GLY A 78 17.17 -6.81 -7.26
N ARG A 79 16.95 -7.06 -8.56
CA ARG A 79 15.63 -7.35 -9.11
C ARG A 79 15.40 -8.86 -9.18
N TYR A 80 14.27 -9.30 -8.66
CA TYR A 80 13.79 -10.68 -8.75
C TYR A 80 13.42 -11.07 -10.19
N GLU A 81 13.54 -12.36 -10.52
CA GLU A 81 13.14 -12.93 -11.82
C GLU A 81 11.64 -12.80 -12.09
N TYR A 82 10.83 -12.97 -11.05
CA TYR A 82 9.39 -12.79 -11.08
C TYR A 82 8.98 -11.70 -10.10
N TRP A 83 8.09 -10.84 -10.57
CA TRP A 83 7.48 -9.80 -9.75
C TRP A 83 5.98 -9.74 -10.09
N PRO A 84 5.06 -10.01 -9.14
CA PRO A 84 3.62 -10.00 -9.43
C PRO A 84 3.18 -8.61 -9.89
N GLU A 85 2.17 -8.49 -10.74
CA GLU A 85 1.64 -7.19 -11.18
C GLU A 85 0.81 -6.52 -10.07
N ARG A 86 0.62 -5.19 -10.13
CA ARG A 86 -0.16 -4.46 -9.09
C ARG A 86 -1.54 -5.08 -8.81
N PRO A 87 -2.36 -5.42 -9.81
CA PRO A 87 -3.65 -6.08 -9.58
C PRO A 87 -3.53 -7.43 -8.87
N ASP A 88 -2.48 -8.21 -9.17
CA ASP A 88 -2.28 -9.52 -8.54
C ASP A 88 -1.88 -9.36 -7.07
N ARG A 89 -1.05 -8.36 -6.75
CA ARG A 89 -0.67 -8.02 -5.36
C ARG A 89 -1.91 -7.70 -4.52
N LEU A 90 -2.82 -6.88 -5.07
CA LEU A 90 -4.07 -6.52 -4.41
C LEU A 90 -5.00 -7.71 -4.23
N ARG A 91 -5.16 -8.56 -5.24
CA ARG A 91 -5.96 -9.80 -5.12
C ARG A 91 -5.44 -10.70 -4.02
N ILE A 92 -4.12 -10.91 -3.97
CA ILE A 92 -3.47 -11.72 -2.93
C ILE A 92 -3.74 -11.12 -1.54
N LEU A 93 -3.59 -9.81 -1.37
CA LEU A 93 -3.89 -9.15 -0.09
C LEU A 93 -5.36 -9.32 0.33
N ALA A 94 -6.31 -9.20 -0.60
CA ALA A 94 -7.73 -9.43 -0.29
C ALA A 94 -8.01 -10.89 0.12
N GLU A 95 -7.32 -11.87 -0.47
CA GLU A 95 -7.41 -13.29 -0.09
C GLU A 95 -6.78 -13.58 1.28
N GLU A 96 -5.67 -12.90 1.61
CA GLU A 96 -4.99 -13.01 2.92
C GLU A 96 -5.82 -12.38 4.06
N PHE A 97 -6.60 -11.35 3.75
CA PHE A 97 -7.42 -10.63 4.72
C PHE A 97 -8.92 -10.70 4.40
N PRO A 98 -9.53 -11.91 4.36
CA PRO A 98 -10.92 -12.09 3.90
C PRO A 98 -11.95 -11.49 4.86
N ASN A 99 -11.53 -11.14 6.09
CA ASN A 99 -12.38 -10.53 7.11
C ASN A 99 -12.19 -9.01 7.22
N ALA A 100 -11.40 -8.39 6.33
CA ALA A 100 -11.28 -6.93 6.28
C ALA A 100 -12.65 -6.30 6.01
N THR A 101 -12.96 -5.21 6.72
CA THR A 101 -14.21 -4.49 6.48
C THR A 101 -14.18 -3.75 5.15
N GLU A 102 -13.00 -3.32 4.72
CA GLU A 102 -12.74 -2.66 3.44
C GLU A 102 -11.26 -2.82 3.08
N CYS A 103 -10.97 -2.88 1.78
CA CYS A 103 -9.60 -2.80 1.24
C CYS A 103 -9.47 -1.53 0.41
N ILE A 104 -8.50 -0.68 0.74
CA ILE A 104 -8.28 0.62 0.12
C ILE A 104 -6.90 0.65 -0.51
N VAL A 105 -6.83 0.97 -1.81
CA VAL A 105 -5.55 1.18 -2.50
C VAL A 105 -5.38 2.65 -2.83
N VAL A 106 -4.22 3.20 -2.48
CA VAL A 106 -3.82 4.57 -2.78
C VAL A 106 -2.63 4.54 -3.73
N ASP A 107 -2.88 5.03 -4.94
CA ASP A 107 -1.99 4.86 -6.08
C ASP A 107 -2.26 5.96 -7.11
N ASP A 108 -1.22 6.50 -7.74
CA ASP A 108 -1.37 7.46 -8.83
C ASP A 108 -1.90 6.81 -10.12
N ILE A 109 -1.74 5.49 -10.25
CA ILE A 109 -2.27 4.70 -11.36
C ILE A 109 -3.68 4.20 -11.02
N ASP A 110 -4.57 4.23 -12.01
CA ASP A 110 -5.93 3.71 -11.89
C ASP A 110 -5.95 2.20 -11.63
N LEU A 111 -6.38 1.81 -10.43
CA LEU A 111 -6.60 0.43 -10.01
C LEU A 111 -8.08 0.15 -9.68
N SER A 112 -9.00 1.03 -10.08
CA SER A 112 -10.44 0.91 -9.82
C SER A 112 -11.10 -0.36 -10.42
N SER A 113 -10.43 -1.01 -11.37
CA SER A 113 -10.88 -2.27 -11.97
C SER A 113 -10.62 -3.51 -11.12
N VAL A 114 -9.86 -3.39 -10.01
CA VAL A 114 -9.53 -4.52 -9.14
C VAL A 114 -10.69 -4.78 -8.17
N GLU A 115 -11.40 -5.88 -8.38
CA GLU A 115 -12.52 -6.28 -7.53
C GLU A 115 -12.11 -6.41 -6.06
N GLY A 116 -12.98 -5.94 -5.16
CA GLY A 116 -12.75 -5.97 -3.71
C GLY A 116 -11.93 -4.81 -3.16
N TRP A 117 -11.46 -3.89 -4.02
CA TRP A 117 -10.67 -2.72 -3.62
C TRP A 117 -11.34 -1.40 -3.98
N SER A 118 -11.38 -0.49 -3.02
CA SER A 118 -11.69 0.93 -3.23
C SER A 118 -10.40 1.65 -3.62
N HIS A 119 -10.30 2.11 -4.88
CA HIS A 119 -9.15 2.91 -5.34
C HIS A 119 -9.36 4.39 -5.03
N TYR A 120 -8.30 5.00 -4.49
CA TYR A 120 -8.16 6.44 -4.38
C TYR A 120 -6.89 6.87 -5.09
N TYR A 121 -7.01 7.88 -5.95
CA TYR A 121 -5.82 8.59 -6.40
C TYR A 121 -5.13 9.24 -5.20
N THR A 122 -3.83 9.37 -5.30
CA THR A 122 -2.97 10.02 -4.31
C THR A 122 -3.57 11.30 -3.73
N TRP A 123 -4.03 12.21 -4.60
CA TRP A 123 -4.56 13.52 -4.23
C TRP A 123 -6.01 13.49 -3.72
N ASP A 124 -6.70 12.36 -3.81
CA ASP A 124 -8.09 12.21 -3.37
C ASP A 124 -8.19 11.53 -2.00
N PHE A 125 -7.15 10.79 -1.57
CA PHE A 125 -7.16 10.02 -0.33
C PHE A 125 -7.35 10.88 0.93
N VAL A 126 -6.43 11.82 1.19
CA VAL A 126 -6.51 12.67 2.39
C VAL A 126 -7.81 13.50 2.40
N PRO A 127 -8.22 14.16 1.29
CA PRO A 127 -9.51 14.84 1.24
C PRO A 127 -10.72 13.92 1.49
N ALA A 128 -10.67 12.65 1.07
CA ALA A 128 -11.75 11.69 1.35
C ALA A 128 -11.86 11.36 2.84
N VAL A 129 -10.74 11.20 3.54
CA VAL A 129 -10.74 11.04 5.00
C VAL A 129 -11.30 12.30 5.69
N GLU A 130 -10.83 13.48 5.31
CA GLU A 130 -11.26 14.74 5.92
C GLU A 130 -12.76 15.03 5.73
N ARG A 131 -13.36 14.56 4.64
CA ARG A 131 -14.81 14.62 4.41
C ARG A 131 -15.61 13.55 5.16
N GLY A 132 -14.94 12.54 5.71
CA GLY A 132 -15.56 11.39 6.36
C GLY A 132 -16.06 10.31 5.39
N ASP A 133 -15.57 10.32 4.14
CA ASP A 133 -15.89 9.27 3.15
C ASP A 133 -15.19 7.95 3.54
N ILE A 134 -14.01 8.05 4.16
CA ILE A 134 -13.27 6.92 4.73
C ILE A 134 -13.30 7.08 6.27
N PRO A 135 -13.94 6.18 7.02
CA PRO A 135 -14.15 6.34 8.46
C PRO A 135 -12.90 5.91 9.27
N ILE A 136 -11.78 6.62 9.07
CA ILE A 136 -10.54 6.47 9.81
C ILE A 136 -10.15 7.77 10.51
N ASP A 137 -9.43 7.66 11.61
CA ASP A 137 -8.91 8.83 12.32
C ASP A 137 -7.65 9.35 11.62
N PRO A 138 -7.52 10.68 11.41
CA PRO A 138 -6.32 11.26 10.85
C PRO A 138 -5.16 11.22 11.86
N PRO A 139 -3.89 11.24 11.40
CA PRO A 139 -2.76 11.42 12.29
C PRO A 139 -2.95 12.68 13.13
N SER A 140 -2.58 12.62 14.41
CA SER A 140 -2.48 13.81 15.24
C SER A 140 -1.58 14.82 14.54
N ARG A 141 -2.06 16.05 14.34
CA ARG A 141 -1.23 17.14 13.82
C ARG A 141 -0.05 17.31 14.79
N GLU A 142 1.13 16.86 14.38
CA GLU A 142 2.35 17.26 15.08
C GLU A 142 2.44 18.79 14.99
N GLU A 143 2.49 19.45 16.15
CA GLU A 143 2.66 20.91 16.30
C GLU A 143 4.04 21.39 15.83
#